data_AF-A0A377N9T4-F1
#
_entry.id   AF-A0A377N9T4-F1
#
_cell.length_a   1.000
_cell.length_b   1.000
_cell.length_c   1.000
_cell.angle_alpha   90.00
_cell.angle_beta   90.00
_cell.angle_gamma   90.00
#
_symmetry.space_group_name_H-M   'P 1'
#
loop_
_entity.id
_entity.type
_entity.pdbx_description
1 polymer ?
#
loop_
_entity_poly.entity_id
_entity_poly.type
_entity_poly.pdbx_seq_one_letter_code
_entity_poly.pdbx_strand_id
1 'polypeptide(L)'
;MISAPIAAWLLNKSMFEMGTLAILLSTTAMLWNIVYNSIFDRLWPVSRVARTLKVRVCHALGFEGGFILMGLPIAAGWLGISLLNAFMLEIGFFLFFLPYTMFYNWLYDTLRQRIVERRAARLADQAAEKVCSAKQ
;
A
#
# COMPACT_ATOMS: atom_id res chain seq x y z
N MET A 1 20.58 -15.24 2.44
CA MET A 1 19.68 -16.21 3.11
C MET A 1 20.19 -16.52 4.51
N ILE A 2 20.15 -15.54 5.41
CA ILE A 2 20.54 -15.70 6.83
C ILE A 2 19.41 -15.20 7.77
N SER A 3 18.33 -14.63 7.21
CA SER A 3 17.20 -14.09 7.98
C SER A 3 16.19 -15.14 8.46
N ALA A 4 16.22 -16.35 7.90
CA ALA A 4 15.25 -17.40 8.22
C ALA A 4 15.34 -17.94 9.67
N PRO A 5 16.52 -18.14 10.28
CA PRO A 5 16.60 -18.63 11.66
C PRO A 5 16.27 -17.56 12.70
N ILE A 6 16.56 -16.28 12.40
CA ILE A 6 16.36 -15.16 13.33
C ILE A 6 14.88 -14.77 13.39
N ALA A 7 14.17 -14.80 12.26
CA ALA A 7 12.73 -14.59 12.21
C ALA A 7 11.94 -15.71 12.91
N ALA A 8 12.40 -16.96 12.79
CA ALA A 8 11.77 -18.11 13.45
C ALA A 8 11.93 -18.10 14.98
N TRP A 9 12.96 -17.42 15.51
CA TRP A 9 13.21 -17.35 16.95
C TRP A 9 12.56 -16.13 17.62
N LEU A 10 12.31 -15.04 16.89
CA LEU A 10 11.70 -13.83 17.43
C LEU A 10 10.16 -13.86 17.47
N LEU A 11 9.51 -14.54 16.52
CA LEU A 11 8.04 -14.58 16.41
C LEU A 11 7.50 -15.94 16.80
N ASN A 12 7.41 -16.16 18.12
CA ASN A 12 6.61 -17.24 18.70
C ASN A 12 5.09 -16.93 18.61
N LYS A 13 4.64 -16.39 17.47
CA LYS A 13 3.24 -16.04 17.17
C LYS A 13 2.92 -16.35 15.72
N SER A 14 1.78 -16.99 15.50
CA SER A 14 1.43 -17.60 14.22
C SER A 14 1.36 -16.56 13.09
N MET A 15 1.87 -16.92 11.90
CA MET A 15 1.66 -16.12 10.66
C MET A 15 0.18 -15.82 10.39
N PHE A 16 -0.71 -16.67 10.93
CA PHE A 16 -2.15 -16.53 10.81
C PHE A 16 -2.67 -15.30 11.57
N GLU A 17 -2.18 -15.04 12.80
CA GLU A 17 -2.57 -13.86 13.59
C GLU A 17 -2.23 -12.55 12.87
N MET A 18 -1.05 -12.49 12.26
CA MET A 18 -0.57 -11.33 11.50
C MET A 18 -1.41 -11.07 10.24
N GLY A 19 -1.80 -12.14 9.52
CA GLY A 19 -2.67 -12.03 8.35
C GLY A 19 -4.08 -11.56 8.71
N THR A 20 -4.66 -12.08 9.79
CA THR A 20 -5.98 -11.67 10.28
C THR A 20 -6.00 -10.20 10.71
N LEU A 21 -4.95 -9.73 11.39
CA LEU A 21 -4.77 -8.33 11.77
C LEU A 21 -4.72 -7.39 10.58
N ALA A 22 -3.99 -7.74 9.52
CA ALA A 22 -3.90 -6.92 8.32
C ALA A 22 -5.27 -6.77 7.65
N ILE A 23 -6.05 -7.85 7.59
CA ILE A 23 -7.42 -7.82 7.06
C ILE A 23 -8.34 -6.97 7.95
N LEU A 24 -8.25 -7.13 9.28
CA LEU A 24 -9.02 -6.36 10.25
C LEU A 24 -8.73 -4.87 10.18
N LEU A 25 -7.44 -4.49 10.17
CA LEU A 25 -7.01 -3.10 10.06
C LEU A 25 -7.42 -2.48 8.72
N SER A 26 -7.28 -3.22 7.61
CA SER A 26 -7.72 -2.77 6.29
C SER A 26 -9.24 -2.54 6.23
N THR A 27 -10.01 -3.48 6.77
CA THR A 27 -11.49 -3.36 6.83
C THR A 27 -11.90 -2.21 7.74
N THR A 28 -11.24 -2.06 8.89
CA THR A 28 -11.46 -0.96 9.83
C THR A 28 -11.12 0.38 9.18
N ALA A 29 -10.03 0.47 8.42
CA ALA A 29 -9.65 1.66 7.67
C ALA A 29 -10.71 2.04 6.63
N MET A 30 -11.22 1.06 5.89
CA MET A 30 -12.26 1.28 4.89
C MET A 30 -13.56 1.79 5.52
N LEU A 31 -13.99 1.17 6.64
CA LEU A 31 -15.17 1.59 7.39
C LEU A 31 -14.96 2.99 8.01
N TRP A 32 -13.82 3.22 8.64
CA TRP A 32 -13.47 4.50 9.25
C TRP A 32 -13.45 5.62 8.22
N ASN A 33 -12.95 5.35 7.01
CA ASN A 33 -12.93 6.34 5.93
C ASN A 33 -14.35 6.77 5.52
N ILE A 34 -15.27 5.81 5.40
CA ILE A 34 -16.69 6.08 5.09
C ILE A 34 -17.37 6.85 6.23
N VAL A 35 -17.17 6.42 7.49
CA VAL A 35 -17.75 7.07 8.67
C VAL A 35 -17.23 8.50 8.82
N TYR A 36 -15.93 8.71 8.67
CA TYR A 36 -15.32 10.03 8.80
C TYR A 36 -15.76 10.98 7.69
N ASN A 37 -15.76 10.53 6.42
CA ASN A 37 -16.33 11.30 5.32
C ASN A 37 -17.81 11.64 5.57
N SER A 38 -18.60 10.70 6.09
CA SER A 38 -20.01 10.93 6.39
C SER A 38 -20.23 11.93 7.53
N ILE A 39 -19.43 11.87 8.60
CA ILE A 39 -19.46 12.84 9.71
C ILE A 39 -19.05 14.22 9.21
N PHE A 40 -18.05 14.29 8.35
CA PHE A 40 -17.55 15.54 7.81
C PHE A 40 -18.58 16.20 6.87
N ASP A 41 -19.22 15.43 6.00
CA ASP A 41 -20.33 15.89 5.15
C ASP A 41 -21.54 16.35 5.98
N ARG A 42 -21.77 15.72 7.15
CA ARG A 42 -22.82 16.12 8.10
C ARG A 42 -22.49 17.43 8.83
N LEU A 43 -21.23 17.63 9.22
CA LEU A 43 -20.76 18.82 9.92
C LEU A 43 -20.60 20.03 8.98
N TRP A 44 -20.26 19.80 7.72
CA TRP A 44 -20.04 20.83 6.71
C TRP A 44 -20.90 20.59 5.46
N PRO A 45 -22.21 20.92 5.51
CA PRO A 45 -23.06 20.85 4.32
C PRO A 45 -22.49 21.76 3.23
N VAL A 46 -22.31 21.19 2.05
CA VAL A 46 -21.66 21.74 0.83
C VAL A 46 -22.23 23.09 0.37
N SER A 47 -23.30 23.60 1.00
CA SER A 47 -24.06 24.77 0.58
C SER A 47 -23.54 26.12 1.08
N ARG A 48 -22.56 26.23 2.02
CA ARG A 48 -22.28 27.53 2.67
C ARG A 48 -20.85 28.06 2.80
N VAL A 49 -19.77 27.32 2.51
CA VAL A 49 -18.41 27.83 2.81
C VAL A 49 -17.40 27.56 1.70
N ALA A 50 -16.75 28.62 1.21
CA ALA A 50 -15.66 28.55 0.25
C ALA A 50 -14.52 27.64 0.78
N ARG A 51 -14.16 26.62 0.00
CA ARG A 51 -13.17 25.58 0.33
C ARG A 51 -11.82 26.20 0.69
N THR A 52 -11.60 26.44 1.98
CA THR A 52 -10.36 27.03 2.50
C THR A 52 -9.36 25.92 2.78
N LEU A 53 -8.10 26.09 2.36
CA LEU A 53 -6.99 25.15 2.62
C LEU A 53 -6.92 24.68 4.08
N LYS A 54 -7.26 25.55 5.03
CA LYS A 54 -7.34 25.25 6.47
C LYS A 54 -8.31 24.11 6.81
N VAL A 55 -9.48 24.07 6.15
CA VAL A 55 -10.48 23.01 6.34
C VAL A 55 -9.93 21.67 5.84
N ARG A 56 -9.18 21.68 4.74
CA ARG A 56 -8.56 20.49 4.16
C ARG A 56 -7.44 19.93 5.05
N VAL A 57 -6.65 20.81 5.67
CA VAL A 57 -5.58 20.43 6.61
C VAL A 57 -6.18 19.89 7.92
N CYS A 58 -7.20 20.55 8.48
CA CYS A 58 -7.91 20.03 9.65
C CYS A 58 -8.57 18.68 9.38
N HIS A 59 -9.15 18.50 8.19
CA HIS A 59 -9.75 17.24 7.77
C HIS A 59 -8.70 16.13 7.65
N ALA A 60 -7.57 16.40 6.97
CA ALA A 60 -6.49 15.43 6.84
C ALA A 60 -5.90 15.05 8.21
N LEU A 61 -5.61 16.02 9.07
CA LEU A 61 -5.07 15.76 10.41
C LEU A 61 -6.05 15.01 11.32
N GLY A 62 -7.34 15.33 11.27
CA GLY A 62 -8.35 14.63 12.05
C GLY A 62 -8.65 13.22 11.53
N PHE A 63 -8.61 13.02 10.21
CA PHE A 63 -8.75 11.71 9.57
C PHE A 63 -7.58 10.80 9.95
N GLU A 64 -6.36 11.29 9.72
CA GLU A 64 -5.12 10.52 9.91
C GLU A 64 -4.87 10.27 11.41
N GLY A 65 -5.07 11.30 12.24
CA GLY A 65 -4.96 11.18 13.69
C GLY A 65 -6.02 10.26 14.29
N GLY A 66 -7.29 10.38 13.86
CA GLY A 66 -8.37 9.53 14.32
C GLY A 66 -8.22 8.07 13.88
N PHE A 67 -7.72 7.85 12.66
CA PHE A 67 -7.41 6.52 12.16
C PHE A 67 -6.28 5.87 12.96
N ILE A 68 -5.19 6.58 13.23
CA ILE A 68 -4.08 6.08 14.03
C ILE A 68 -4.54 5.78 15.47
N LEU A 69 -5.35 6.66 16.07
CA LEU A 69 -5.89 6.49 17.42
C LEU A 69 -6.87 5.32 17.56
N MET A 70 -7.49 4.85 16.49
CA MET A 70 -8.36 3.66 16.52
C MET A 70 -7.66 2.39 16.02
N GLY A 71 -6.89 2.50 14.94
CA GLY A 71 -6.16 1.39 14.34
C GLY A 71 -5.10 0.81 15.27
N LEU A 72 -4.28 1.66 15.90
CA LEU A 72 -3.23 1.20 16.82
C LEU A 72 -3.77 0.42 18.03
N PRO A 73 -4.78 0.89 18.79
CA PRO A 73 -5.32 0.13 19.91
C PRO A 73 -6.06 -1.14 19.49
N ILE A 74 -6.69 -1.19 18.32
CA ILE A 74 -7.29 -2.44 17.80
C ILE A 74 -6.18 -3.47 17.53
N ALA A 75 -5.08 -3.06 16.88
CA ALA A 75 -3.93 -3.91 16.64
C ALA A 75 -3.27 -4.37 17.95
N ALA A 76 -3.06 -3.43 18.88
CA ALA A 76 -2.48 -3.68 20.20
C ALA A 76 -3.34 -4.64 21.03
N GLY A 77 -4.66 -4.43 21.06
CA GLY A 77 -5.62 -5.25 21.80
C GLY A 77 -5.73 -6.67 21.25
N TRP A 78 -5.69 -6.84 19.93
CA TRP A 78 -5.72 -8.16 19.31
C TRP A 78 -4.42 -8.94 19.51
N LEU A 79 -3.27 -8.26 19.47
CA LEU A 79 -1.96 -8.89 19.70
C LEU A 79 -1.61 -9.07 21.18
N GLY A 80 -2.28 -8.34 22.08
CA GLY A 80 -1.95 -8.28 23.50
C GLY A 80 -0.65 -7.52 23.79
N ILE A 81 -0.27 -6.57 22.94
CA ILE A 81 0.99 -5.80 23.03
C ILE A 81 0.71 -4.33 23.32
N SER A 82 1.73 -3.56 23.73
CA SER A 82 1.60 -2.12 23.94
C SER A 82 1.40 -1.37 22.61
N LEU A 83 0.80 -0.15 22.66
CA LEU A 83 0.64 0.70 21.47
C LEU A 83 1.98 0.96 20.76
N LEU A 84 3.04 1.20 21.52
CA LEU A 84 4.39 1.40 20.98
C LEU A 84 4.91 0.16 20.25
N ASN A 85 4.66 -1.03 20.80
CA ASN A 85 5.05 -2.29 20.16
C ASN A 85 4.25 -2.53 18.87
N ALA A 86 2.95 -2.22 18.85
CA ALA A 86 2.13 -2.30 17.64
C ALA A 86 2.65 -1.37 16.54
N PHE A 87 3.02 -0.14 16.91
CA PHE A 87 3.61 0.83 15.97
C PHE A 87 4.99 0.37 15.45
N MET A 88 5.86 -0.16 16.32
CA MET A 88 7.15 -0.72 15.90
C MET A 88 6.99 -1.93 14.98
N LEU A 89 5.97 -2.76 15.21
CA LEU A 89 5.63 -3.89 14.34
C LEU A 89 5.19 -3.42 12.96
N GLU A 90 4.38 -2.37 12.90
CA GLU A 90 3.93 -1.74 11.66
C GLU A 90 5.12 -1.19 10.84
N ILE A 91 6.05 -0.49 11.50
CA ILE A 91 7.31 -0.04 10.88
C ILE A 91 8.14 -1.23 10.41
N GLY A 92 8.26 -2.29 11.22
CA GLY A 92 8.97 -3.50 10.86
C GLY A 92 8.39 -4.17 9.61
N PHE A 93 7.07 -4.23 9.50
CA PHE A 93 6.37 -4.71 8.30
C PHE A 93 6.67 -3.85 7.08
N PHE A 94 6.56 -2.52 7.21
CA PHE A 94 6.90 -1.62 6.10
C PHE A 94 8.35 -1.80 5.65
N LEU A 95 9.28 -1.88 6.61
CA LEU A 95 10.71 -2.01 6.32
C LEU A 95 11.06 -3.36 5.70
N PHE A 96 10.27 -4.41 5.94
CA PHE A 96 10.43 -5.71 5.28
C PHE A 96 9.72 -5.78 3.91
N PHE A 97 8.55 -5.14 3.80
CA PHE A 97 7.72 -5.17 2.59
C PHE A 97 8.27 -4.23 1.50
N LEU A 98 8.80 -3.05 1.86
CA LEU A 98 9.36 -2.08 0.90
C LEU A 98 10.49 -2.66 0.04
N PRO A 99 11.54 -3.29 0.60
CA PRO A 99 12.59 -3.91 -0.20
C PRO A 99 12.04 -5.02 -1.10
N TYR A 100 11.07 -5.81 -0.59
CA TYR A 100 10.42 -6.86 -1.36
C TYR A 100 9.66 -6.29 -2.57
N THR A 101 8.83 -5.26 -2.38
CA THR A 101 8.10 -4.60 -3.45
C THR A 101 9.03 -3.92 -4.44
N MET A 102 10.10 -3.27 -3.98
CA MET A 102 11.12 -2.68 -4.84
C MET A 102 11.81 -3.73 -5.71
N PHE A 103 12.20 -4.85 -5.13
CA PHE A 103 12.82 -5.94 -5.87
C PHE A 103 11.85 -6.56 -6.88
N TYR A 104 10.59 -6.79 -6.48
CA TYR A 104 9.56 -7.32 -7.36
C TYR A 104 9.27 -6.38 -8.54
N ASN A 105 9.12 -5.08 -8.28
CA ASN A 105 8.92 -4.06 -9.31
C ASN A 105 10.12 -3.99 -10.26
N TRP A 106 11.34 -4.01 -9.73
CA TRP A 106 12.56 -4.02 -10.54
C TRP A 106 12.65 -5.26 -11.44
N LEU A 107 12.31 -6.44 -10.90
CA LEU A 107 12.27 -7.68 -11.67
C LEU A 107 11.19 -7.62 -12.77
N TYR A 108 10.00 -7.11 -12.44
CA TYR A 108 8.91 -6.94 -13.39
C TYR A 108 9.31 -6.00 -14.54
N ASP A 109 9.94 -4.87 -14.21
CA ASP A 109 10.33 -3.88 -15.21
C ASP A 109 11.47 -4.41 -16.11
N THR A 110 12.42 -5.15 -15.53
CA THR A 110 13.50 -5.81 -16.29
C THR A 110 12.95 -6.89 -17.23
N LEU A 111 11.99 -7.70 -16.77
CA LEU A 111 11.32 -8.69 -17.60
C LEU A 111 10.50 -8.03 -18.71
N ARG A 112 9.78 -6.96 -18.37
CA ARG A 112 8.97 -6.19 -19.32
C ARG A 112 9.82 -5.55 -20.39
N GLN A 113 10.93 -4.90 -20.03
CA GLN A 113 11.89 -4.32 -20.97
C GLN A 113 12.41 -5.39 -21.94
N ARG A 114 12.86 -6.55 -21.44
CA ARG A 114 13.32 -7.66 -22.30
C ARG A 114 12.25 -8.19 -23.25
N ILE A 115 10.99 -8.21 -22.84
CA ILE A 115 9.88 -8.69 -23.69
C ILE A 115 9.47 -7.63 -24.72
N VAL A 116 9.41 -6.36 -24.32
CA VAL A 116 9.02 -5.24 -25.19
C VAL A 116 10.08 -4.97 -26.25
N GLU A 117 11.37 -4.98 -25.90
CA GLU A 117 12.47 -4.83 -26.86
C GLU A 117 12.45 -5.93 -27.93
N ARG A 118 12.18 -7.18 -27.54
CA ARG A 118 12.03 -8.32 -28.47
C ARG A 118 10.80 -8.24 -29.36
N ARG A 119 9.76 -7.49 -28.96
CA ARG A 119 8.58 -7.24 -29.79
C ARG A 119 8.81 -6.06 -30.73
N ALA A 120 9.42 -4.98 -30.24
CA ALA A 120 9.80 -3.82 -31.05
C ALA A 120 10.78 -4.20 -32.16
N ALA A 121 11.80 -5.02 -31.87
CA ALA A 121 12.73 -5.51 -32.87
C ALA A 121 12.03 -6.35 -33.97
N ARG A 122 11.10 -7.24 -33.58
CA ARG A 122 10.33 -8.04 -34.54
C ARG A 122 9.36 -7.22 -35.40
N LEU A 123 8.76 -6.17 -34.84
CA LEU A 123 7.90 -5.27 -35.59
C LEU A 123 8.70 -4.40 -36.57
N ALA A 124 9.91 -3.99 -36.19
CA ALA A 124 10.82 -3.25 -37.07
C ALA A 124 11.27 -4.10 -38.27
N ASP A 125 11.64 -5.38 -38.04
CA ASP A 125 11.99 -6.32 -39.13
C ASP A 125 10.81 -6.53 -40.09
N GLN A 126 9.60 -6.78 -39.57
CA GLN A 126 8.40 -6.96 -40.41
C GLN A 126 8.03 -5.70 -41.22
N ALA A 127 8.27 -4.51 -40.67
CA ALA A 127 8.03 -3.27 -41.38
C ALA A 127 9.06 -3.05 -42.51
N ALA A 128 10.33 -3.36 -42.26
CA ALA A 128 11.39 -3.28 -43.27
C ALA A 128 11.15 -4.25 -44.43
N GLU A 129 10.70 -5.46 -44.14
CA GLU A 129 10.39 -6.49 -45.14
C GLU A 129 9.22 -6.08 -46.07
N LYS A 130 8.15 -5.50 -45.49
CA LYS A 130 7.02 -4.97 -46.25
C LYS A 130 7.38 -3.79 -47.16
N VAL A 131 8.24 -2.88 -46.71
CA VAL A 131 8.69 -1.73 -47.51
C VAL A 131 9.53 -2.18 -48.71
N CYS A 132 10.37 -3.21 -48.53
CA CYS A 132 11.16 -3.78 -49.61
C CYS A 132 10.27 -4.47 -50.66
N SER A 133 9.25 -5.23 -50.21
CA SER A 133 8.30 -5.92 -51.09
C SER A 133 7.36 -4.97 -51.86
N ALA A 134 7.09 -3.77 -51.36
CA ALA A 134 6.19 -2.81 -52.02
C ALA A 134 6.90 -1.93 -53.08
N LYS A 135 8.23 -1.97 -53.14
CA LYS A 135 9.04 -1.15 -54.05
C LYS A 135 9.49 -1.91 -55.31
N GLN A 136 9.03 -3.15 -55.46
CA GLN A 136 9.32 -4.07 -56.58
C GLN A 136 8.04 -4.36 -57.35
#